data_AF-C6HCK0-F1
#
_entry.id   AF-C6HCK0-F1
#
_cell.length_a   1.000
_cell.length_b   1.000
_cell.length_c   1.000
_cell.angle_alpha   90.00
_cell.angle_beta   90.00
_cell.angle_gamma   90.00
#
_symmetry.space_group_name_H-M   'P 1'
#
loop_
_entity.id
_entity.type
_entity.pdbx_description
1 polymer ?
#
loop_
_entity_poly.entity_id
_entity_poly.type
_entity_poly.pdbx_seq_one_letter_code
_entity_poly.pdbx_strand_id
1 'polypeptide(L)'
;MLLLSWAGKPISEIMKSDDSACVIEMTSQSLQAIHLAGVLHGDVEPRNILWNEDCNRPMLVDFERAEMRNALSAISLNLGLKRRRLGKNRSAFSKELSKAQISLERCREMLRRNSASKFKE
;
A
#
# COMPACT_ATOMS: atom_id res chain seq x y z
N MET A 1 0.43 11.84 -19.85
CA MET A 1 0.22 10.42 -20.18
C MET A 1 1.54 9.70 -20.01
N LEU A 2 1.59 8.68 -19.16
CA LEU A 2 2.76 7.82 -18.97
C LEU A 2 2.45 6.46 -19.60
N LEU A 3 3.39 5.92 -20.37
CA LEU A 3 3.34 4.53 -20.82
C LEU A 3 4.23 3.73 -19.88
N LEU A 4 3.64 2.77 -19.18
CA LEU A 4 4.32 1.92 -18.20
C LEU A 4 4.22 0.46 -18.64
N SER A 5 5.14 -0.37 -18.15
CA SER A 5 5.04 -1.82 -18.30
C SER A 5 3.82 -2.36 -17.55
N TRP A 6 3.39 -3.57 -17.92
CA TRP A 6 2.33 -4.28 -17.20
C TRP A 6 2.69 -4.45 -15.71
N ALA A 7 1.75 -4.09 -14.83
CA ALA A 7 1.94 -4.11 -13.38
C ALA A 7 1.16 -5.24 -12.68
N GLY A 8 0.36 -6.00 -13.41
CA GLY A 8 -0.39 -7.14 -12.88
C GLY A 8 -1.90 -6.93 -12.77
N LYS A 9 -2.57 -7.89 -12.14
CA LYS A 9 -4.04 -7.91 -11.99
C LYS A 9 -4.48 -7.20 -10.72
N PRO A 10 -5.71 -6.67 -10.61
CA PRO A 10 -6.20 -6.10 -9.37
C PRO A 10 -6.09 -7.06 -8.19
N ILE A 11 -5.63 -6.57 -7.03
CA ILE A 11 -5.45 -7.41 -5.83
C ILE A 11 -6.75 -8.10 -5.39
N SER A 12 -7.91 -7.49 -5.71
CA SER A 12 -9.24 -8.03 -5.41
C SER A 12 -9.56 -9.33 -6.15
N GLU A 13 -8.90 -9.61 -7.27
CA GLU A 13 -9.03 -10.89 -7.96
C GLU A 13 -8.28 -12.00 -7.23
N ILE A 14 -7.09 -11.68 -6.71
CA ILE A 14 -6.22 -12.62 -6.00
C ILE A 14 -6.77 -12.93 -4.61
N MET A 15 -7.32 -11.93 -3.92
CA MET A 15 -7.87 -12.09 -2.57
C MET A 15 -9.14 -12.95 -2.50
N LYS A 16 -9.65 -13.46 -3.62
CA LYS A 16 -10.71 -14.47 -3.65
C LYS A 16 -10.21 -15.86 -3.25
N SER A 17 -8.91 -16.12 -3.29
CA SER A 17 -8.31 -17.38 -2.83
C SER A 17 -7.99 -17.34 -1.32
N ASP A 18 -7.67 -18.50 -0.75
CA ASP A 18 -7.32 -18.64 0.67
C ASP A 18 -6.01 -17.91 1.06
N ASP A 19 -5.17 -17.54 0.10
CA ASP A 19 -3.87 -16.87 0.33
C ASP A 19 -3.98 -15.36 0.63
N SER A 20 -5.20 -14.84 0.75
CA SER A 20 -5.48 -13.42 0.99
C SER A 20 -4.73 -12.82 2.20
N ALA A 21 -4.47 -13.58 3.26
CA ALA A 21 -3.70 -13.08 4.41
C ALA A 21 -2.22 -12.79 4.06
N CYS A 22 -1.60 -13.69 3.29
CA CYS A 22 -0.23 -13.52 2.82
C CYS A 22 -0.10 -12.28 1.92
N VAL A 23 -1.09 -12.07 1.05
CA VAL A 23 -1.17 -10.90 0.16
C VAL A 23 -1.24 -9.58 0.94
N ILE A 24 -2.01 -9.51 2.03
CA ILE A 24 -2.09 -8.31 2.90
C ILE A 24 -0.74 -8.04 3.57
N GLU A 25 -0.05 -9.09 4.03
CA GLU A 25 1.26 -8.96 4.65
C GLU A 25 2.31 -8.45 3.65
N MET A 26 2.39 -9.04 2.46
CA MET A 26 3.30 -8.57 1.41
C MET A 26 3.01 -7.14 0.95
N THR A 27 1.75 -6.74 0.96
CA THR A 27 1.37 -5.36 0.65
C THR A 27 1.86 -4.42 1.74
N SER A 28 1.73 -4.83 3.01
CA SER A 28 2.27 -4.08 4.15
C SER A 28 3.79 -3.93 4.05
N GLN A 29 4.51 -4.98 3.65
CA GLN A 29 5.96 -4.93 3.42
C GLN A 29 6.34 -3.98 2.28
N SER A 30 5.60 -4.01 1.17
CA SER A 30 5.83 -3.11 0.02
C SER A 30 5.59 -1.65 0.39
N LEU A 31 4.56 -1.39 1.18
CA LEU A 31 4.26 -0.07 1.73
C LEU A 31 5.36 0.41 2.70
N GLN A 32 5.84 -0.47 3.58
CA GLN A 32 6.97 -0.16 4.45
C GLN A 32 8.24 0.17 3.66
N ALA A 33 8.48 -0.51 2.53
CA ALA A 33 9.63 -0.23 1.69
C ALA A 33 9.61 1.22 1.14
N ILE A 34 8.45 1.70 0.68
CA ILE A 34 8.34 3.10 0.23
C ILE A 34 8.38 4.09 1.40
N HIS A 35 7.87 3.72 2.59
CA HIS A 35 8.03 4.53 3.81
C HIS A 35 9.49 4.68 4.22
N LEU A 36 10.29 3.61 4.11
CA LEU A 36 11.73 3.63 4.37
C LEU A 36 12.47 4.53 3.36
N ALA A 37 12.01 4.55 2.11
CA ALA A 37 12.47 5.52 1.10
C ALA A 37 11.99 6.96 1.37
N GLY A 38 11.19 7.17 2.41
CA GLY A 38 10.69 8.49 2.81
C GLY A 38 9.47 8.95 2.02
N VAL A 39 8.81 8.06 1.30
CA VAL A 39 7.61 8.31 0.50
C VAL A 39 6.39 7.95 1.33
N LEU A 40 5.44 8.87 1.45
CA LEU A 40 4.07 8.59 1.90
C LEU A 40 3.21 8.47 0.63
N HIS A 41 2.44 7.40 0.45
CA HIS A 41 1.69 7.18 -0.79
C HIS A 41 0.44 8.07 -0.89
N GLY A 42 -0.28 8.25 0.20
CA GLY A 42 -1.47 9.07 0.32
C GLY A 42 -2.79 8.42 -0.10
N ASP A 43 -2.78 7.25 -0.77
CA ASP A 43 -3.98 6.58 -1.31
C ASP A 43 -3.77 5.07 -1.54
N VAL A 44 -3.39 4.34 -0.47
CA VAL A 44 -3.15 2.89 -0.51
C VAL A 44 -4.46 2.11 -0.38
N GLU A 45 -5.34 2.31 -1.35
CA GLU A 45 -6.61 1.59 -1.45
C GLU A 45 -6.46 0.36 -2.36
N PRO A 46 -7.26 -0.71 -2.20
CA PRO A 46 -7.17 -1.93 -3.01
C PRO A 46 -7.18 -1.70 -4.53
N ARG A 47 -7.79 -0.61 -5.01
CA ARG A 47 -7.78 -0.24 -6.44
C ARG A 47 -6.39 0.17 -6.97
N ASN A 48 -5.51 0.63 -6.08
CA ASN A 48 -4.16 1.10 -6.39
C ASN A 48 -3.10 0.04 -6.05
N ILE A 49 -3.54 -1.21 -5.84
CA ILE A 49 -2.66 -2.34 -5.55
C ILE A 49 -2.95 -3.43 -6.57
N LEU A 50 -1.91 -3.78 -7.32
CA LEU A 50 -1.94 -4.83 -8.33
C LEU A 50 -1.09 -6.01 -7.86
N TRP A 51 -1.38 -7.19 -8.36
CA TRP A 51 -0.60 -8.40 -8.14
C TRP A 51 0.16 -8.76 -9.40
N ASN A 52 1.47 -8.67 -9.33
CA ASN A 52 2.35 -9.08 -10.41
C ASN A 52 2.62 -10.58 -10.28
N GLU A 53 2.05 -11.37 -11.20
CA GLU A 53 2.19 -12.83 -11.24
C GLU A 53 3.63 -13.27 -11.55
N ASP A 54 4.37 -12.50 -12.36
CA ASP A 54 5.76 -12.82 -12.74
C ASP A 54 6.72 -12.71 -11.55
N CYS A 55 6.48 -11.73 -10.68
CA CYS A 55 7.30 -11.48 -9.49
C CYS A 55 6.71 -12.06 -8.20
N ASN A 56 5.48 -12.58 -8.26
CA ASN A 56 4.68 -13.04 -7.13
C ASN A 56 4.64 -12.02 -5.97
N ARG A 57 4.42 -10.74 -6.32
CA ARG A 57 4.47 -9.61 -5.38
C ARG A 57 3.40 -8.56 -5.69
N PRO A 58 2.94 -7.82 -4.66
CA PRO A 58 2.08 -6.68 -4.88
C PRO A 58 2.86 -5.49 -5.44
N MET A 59 2.26 -4.78 -6.38
CA MET A 59 2.73 -3.53 -6.95
C MET A 59 1.80 -2.40 -6.50
N LEU A 60 2.38 -1.41 -5.82
CA LEU A 60 1.69 -0.15 -5.51
C LEU A 60 1.76 0.75 -6.74
N VAL A 61 0.61 1.28 -7.16
CA VAL A 61 0.49 2.19 -8.32
C VAL A 61 -0.23 3.46 -7.92
N ASP A 62 -0.25 4.44 -8.82
CA ASP A 62 -0.92 5.73 -8.64
C ASP A 62 -0.37 6.57 -7.46
N PHE A 63 0.82 7.12 -7.68
CA PHE A 63 1.51 7.99 -6.74
C PHE A 63 1.09 9.47 -6.86
N GLU A 64 -0.08 9.78 -7.44
CA GLU A 64 -0.51 11.17 -7.65
C GLU A 64 -0.64 11.98 -6.34
N ARG A 65 -0.98 11.29 -5.23
CA ARG A 65 -1.15 11.87 -3.89
C ARG A 65 0.09 11.72 -3.01
N ALA A 66 1.18 11.22 -3.57
CA ALA A 66 2.35 10.86 -2.78
C ALA A 66 3.11 12.10 -2.29
N GLU A 67 3.59 12.04 -1.05
CA GLU A 67 4.39 13.09 -0.43
C GLU A 67 5.77 12.58 -0.04
N MET A 68 6.81 13.29 -0.46
CA MET A 68 8.18 13.07 0.03
C MET A 68 8.34 13.66 1.43
N ARG A 69 8.42 12.81 2.44
CA ARG A 69 8.57 13.22 3.85
C ARG A 69 10.04 13.41 4.27
N ASN A 70 10.99 12.83 3.53
CA ASN A 70 12.44 12.86 3.87
C ASN A 70 13.38 13.26 2.71
N ALA A 71 12.91 13.80 1.58
CA ALA A 71 13.75 14.10 0.39
C ALA A 71 15.01 14.95 0.66
N LEU A 72 15.03 15.74 1.74
CA LEU A 72 16.12 16.67 2.06
C LEU A 72 16.94 16.29 3.31
N SER A 73 16.70 15.12 3.92
CA SER A 73 17.47 14.69 5.11
C SER A 73 18.95 14.44 4.81
N ALA A 74 19.30 14.17 3.54
CA ALA A 74 20.66 14.01 3.07
C ALA A 74 21.45 15.33 2.95
N ILE A 75 20.78 16.50 2.92
CA ILE A 75 21.43 17.77 2.53
C ILE A 75 21.38 18.86 3.63
N SER A 76 20.53 18.74 4.66
CA SER A 76 20.32 19.88 5.60
C SER A 76 21.02 19.74 6.96
N LEU A 77 21.89 20.71 7.28
CA LEU A 77 22.71 20.86 8.51
C LEU A 77 21.92 21.28 9.78
N ASN A 78 20.60 21.46 9.70
CA ASN A 78 19.81 22.02 10.82
C ASN A 78 19.19 20.92 11.72
N LEU A 79 19.88 20.59 12.80
CA LEU A 79 19.56 19.49 13.74
C LEU A 79 18.29 19.70 14.59
N GLY A 80 17.87 20.94 14.86
CA GLY A 80 16.74 21.23 15.77
C GLY A 80 15.34 20.95 15.21
N LEU A 81 15.11 21.21 13.91
CA LEU A 81 13.85 20.91 13.23
C LEU A 81 13.66 19.41 12.94
N LYS A 82 14.76 18.63 13.04
CA LYS A 82 14.83 17.20 12.69
C LYS A 82 13.98 16.33 13.62
N ARG A 83 13.95 16.62 14.93
CA ARG A 83 13.21 15.80 15.93
C ARG A 83 11.68 15.89 15.79
N ARG A 84 11.12 17.10 15.60
CA ARG A 84 9.66 17.28 15.45
C ARG A 84 9.15 16.71 14.11
N ARG A 85 9.90 16.89 13.02
CA ARG A 85 9.53 16.36 11.70
C ARG A 85 9.62 14.83 11.64
N LEU A 86 10.65 14.23 12.23
CA LEU A 86 10.78 12.76 12.27
C LEU A 86 9.64 12.08 13.03
N GLY A 87 9.21 12.66 14.17
CA GLY A 87 8.06 12.17 14.93
C GLY A 87 6.75 12.26 14.15
N LYS A 88 6.51 13.41 13.48
CA LYS A 88 5.33 13.59 12.62
C LYS A 88 5.34 12.61 11.45
N ASN A 89 6.48 12.37 10.82
CA ASN A 89 6.63 11.44 9.70
C ASN A 89 6.36 9.99 10.12
N ARG A 90 6.96 9.52 11.24
CA ARG A 90 6.66 8.20 11.81
C ARG A 90 5.17 8.02 12.09
N SER A 91 4.52 9.05 12.64
CA SER A 91 3.08 9.00 12.91
C SER A 91 2.21 8.97 11.64
N ALA A 92 2.68 9.54 10.52
CA ALA A 92 1.96 9.51 9.26
C ALA A 92 2.09 8.15 8.56
N PHE A 93 3.30 7.57 8.55
CA PHE A 93 3.55 6.24 8.00
C PHE A 93 2.78 5.15 8.75
N SER A 94 2.78 5.18 10.08
CA SER A 94 2.00 4.22 10.87
C SER A 94 0.50 4.33 10.59
N LYS A 95 -0.02 5.55 10.45
CA LYS A 95 -1.43 5.79 10.10
C LYS A 95 -1.77 5.29 8.70
N GLU A 96 -0.91 5.52 7.72
CA GLU A 96 -1.11 5.03 6.35
C GLU A 96 -1.11 3.50 6.32
N LEU A 97 -0.17 2.87 7.03
CA LEU A 97 -0.10 1.41 7.12
C LEU A 97 -1.35 0.80 7.75
N SER A 98 -1.82 1.35 8.87
CA SER A 98 -3.06 0.88 9.50
C SER A 98 -4.28 1.07 8.59
N LYS A 99 -4.37 2.20 7.88
CA LYS A 99 -5.46 2.45 6.94
C LYS A 99 -5.45 1.46 5.78
N ALA A 100 -4.28 1.20 5.20
CA ALA A 100 -4.11 0.23 4.11
C ALA A 100 -4.55 -1.18 4.55
N GLN A 101 -4.11 -1.62 5.74
CA GLN A 101 -4.52 -2.91 6.31
C GLN A 101 -6.04 -3.00 6.52
N ILE A 102 -6.66 -1.96 7.09
CA ILE A 102 -8.12 -1.92 7.29
C ILE A 102 -8.86 -1.98 5.95
N SER A 103 -8.42 -1.23 4.95
CA SER A 103 -9.07 -1.22 3.64
C SER A 103 -8.96 -2.57 2.92
N LEU A 104 -7.78 -3.20 2.98
CA LEU A 104 -7.57 -4.54 2.43
C LEU A 104 -8.39 -5.60 3.15
N GLU A 105 -8.45 -5.55 4.48
CA GLU A 105 -9.28 -6.48 5.27
C GLU A 105 -10.77 -6.32 4.94
N ARG A 106 -11.25 -5.08 4.82
CA ARG A 106 -12.61 -4.80 4.35
C ARG A 106 -12.85 -5.35 2.94
N CYS A 107 -11.88 -5.21 2.04
CA CYS A 107 -11.95 -5.77 0.69
C CYS A 107 -12.07 -7.30 0.74
N ARG A 108 -11.24 -7.97 1.56
CA ARG A 108 -11.30 -9.43 1.79
C ARG A 108 -12.68 -9.87 2.23
N GLU A 109 -13.26 -9.20 3.23
CA GLU A 109 -14.58 -9.54 3.75
C GLU A 109 -15.69 -9.39 2.70
N MET A 110 -15.65 -8.31 1.91
CA MET A 110 -16.62 -8.11 0.83
C MET A 110 -16.53 -9.21 -0.24
N LEU A 111 -15.33 -9.62 -0.62
CA LEU A 111 -15.12 -10.69 -1.60
C LEU A 111 -15.63 -12.05 -1.08
N ARG A 112 -15.42 -12.35 0.21
CA ARG A 112 -15.97 -13.56 0.85
C ARG A 112 -17.49 -13.58 0.85
N ARG A 113 -18.14 -12.46 1.18
CA ARG A 113 -19.61 -12.33 1.17
C ARG A 113 -20.20 -12.54 -0.23
N ASN A 114 -19.60 -11.93 -1.24
CA ASN A 114 -20.04 -12.05 -2.63
C ASN A 114 -19.88 -13.47 -3.20
N SER A 115 -18.91 -14.22 -2.69
CA SER A 115 -18.70 -15.62 -3.07
C SER A 115 -19.76 -16.53 -2.42
N ALA A 116 -20.14 -16.26 -1.16
CA ALA A 116 -21.18 -17.01 -0.45
C ALA A 116 -22.60 -16.74 -1.00
N SER A 117 -22.89 -15.54 -1.50
CA SER A 117 -24.19 -15.22 -2.10
C SER A 117 -24.42 -15.90 -3.45
N LYS A 118 -23.36 -16.25 -4.19
CA LYS A 118 -23.46 -16.96 -5.48
C LYS A 118 -23.89 -18.43 -5.38
N PHE A 119 -23.89 -19.01 -4.18
CA PHE A 119 -24.33 -20.41 -3.96
C PHE A 119 -25.80 -20.53 -3.48
N LYS A 120 -26.56 -19.43 -3.51
CA LYS A 120 -27.97 -19.39 -3.08
C LYS A 120 -28.99 -19.20 -4.22
N GLU A 121 -28.55 -19.18 -5.47
CA GLU A 121 -29.40 -19.20 -6.67
C GLU A 121 -29.25 -20.53 -7.39
#